data_AF-A0A950CXK6-F1
#
_entry.id   AF-A0A950CXK6-F1
#
_cell.length_a   1.000
_cell.length_b   1.000
_cell.length_c   1.000
_cell.angle_alpha   90.00
_cell.angle_beta   90.00
_cell.angle_gamma   90.00
#
_symmetry.space_group_name_H-M   'P 1'
#
loop_
_entity.id
_entity.type
_entity.pdbx_description
1 polymer ?
#
loop_
_entity_poly.entity_id
_entity_poly.type
_entity_poly.pdbx_seq_one_letter_code
_entity_poly.pdbx_strand_id
1 'polypeptide(L)'
;MTQAANPGEFGNEGRNAIRGPGLATVDVSLFKNFTVTESSLVQFRAEAFNALNHANFMLPENDIASPEFGQILQAAPPRLLQFALKFIF
;
A
#
# COMPACT_ATOMS: atom_id res chain seq x y z
N MET A 1 8.32 -25.79 15.18
CA MET A 1 6.99 -25.47 14.63
C MET A 1 6.12 -25.10 15.80
N THR A 2 5.54 -23.90 15.81
CA THR A 2 4.59 -23.48 16.85
C THR A 2 3.34 -24.33 16.71
N GLN A 3 2.86 -24.90 17.82
CA GLN A 3 1.72 -25.80 17.81
C GLN A 3 0.46 -24.99 18.09
N ALA A 4 -0.62 -25.23 17.34
CA ALA A 4 -1.94 -24.72 17.70
C ALA A 4 -2.32 -25.31 19.07
N ALA A 5 -2.52 -24.46 20.08
CA ALA A 5 -2.90 -24.90 21.41
C ALA A 5 -4.32 -25.43 21.42
N ASN A 6 -4.63 -26.39 22.31
CA ASN A 6 -5.99 -26.87 22.46
C ASN A 6 -6.90 -25.75 23.00
N PRO A 7 -8.23 -25.83 22.80
CA PRO A 7 -9.15 -24.85 23.37
C PRO A 7 -8.96 -24.71 24.89
N GLY A 8 -8.56 -23.52 25.34
CA GLY A 8 -8.29 -23.21 26.75
C GLY A 8 -6.80 -23.28 27.16
N GLU A 9 -5.89 -23.62 26.26
CA GLU A 9 -4.45 -23.63 26.49
C GLU A 9 -3.74 -22.43 25.82
N PHE A 10 -2.63 -21.99 26.40
CA PHE A 10 -1.78 -20.98 25.78
C PHE A 10 -0.81 -21.63 24.78
N GLY A 11 -0.67 -21.01 23.60
CA GLY A 11 0.35 -21.39 22.62
C GLY A 11 1.77 -21.03 23.06
N ASN A 12 2.76 -21.61 22.37
CA ASN A 12 4.20 -21.38 22.64
C ASN A 12 4.87 -20.41 21.66
N GLU A 13 4.10 -19.77 20.78
CA GLU A 13 4.62 -18.78 19.85
C GLU A 13 5.01 -17.48 20.58
N GLY A 14 6.23 -17.02 20.31
CA GLY A 14 6.68 -15.71 20.78
C GLY A 14 5.97 -14.57 20.05
N ARG A 15 5.69 -13.48 20.74
CA ARG A 15 5.13 -12.27 20.11
C ARG A 15 6.01 -11.81 18.93
N ASN A 16 5.38 -11.55 17.78
CA ASN A 16 6.04 -11.11 16.55
C ASN A 16 7.12 -12.10 16.02
N ALA A 17 6.92 -13.41 16.21
CA ALA A 17 7.85 -14.44 15.72
C ALA A 17 7.97 -14.46 14.18
N ILE A 18 6.94 -14.00 13.47
CA ILE A 18 6.91 -13.94 12.01
C ILE A 18 7.15 -12.50 11.54
N ARG A 19 8.02 -12.34 10.53
CA ARG A 19 8.25 -11.06 9.83
C ARG A 19 7.72 -11.19 8.40
N GLY A 20 6.90 -10.23 8.00
CA GLY A 20 6.44 -10.13 6.60
C GLY A 20 7.48 -9.52 5.67
N PRO A 21 7.17 -9.46 4.36
CA PRO A 21 7.99 -8.76 3.38
C PRO A 21 8.18 -7.28 3.72
N GLY A 22 9.26 -6.69 3.20
CA GLY A 22 9.48 -5.25 3.27
C GLY A 22 8.49 -4.48 2.40
N LEU A 23 8.24 -3.21 2.76
CA LEU A 23 7.43 -2.29 1.98
C LEU A 23 8.32 -1.17 1.43
N ALA A 24 8.26 -0.97 0.11
CA ALA A 24 8.94 0.12 -0.58
C ALA A 24 8.02 0.72 -1.65
N THR A 25 7.73 2.01 -1.51
CA THR A 25 6.87 2.76 -2.44
C THR A 25 7.52 4.09 -2.75
N VAL A 26 7.39 4.52 -4.00
CA VAL A 26 7.76 5.87 -4.45
C VAL A 26 6.50 6.53 -5.00
N ASP A 27 6.10 7.64 -4.40
CA ASP A 27 4.96 8.43 -4.84
C ASP A 27 5.45 9.75 -5.45
N VAL A 28 4.82 10.19 -6.54
CA VAL A 28 5.24 11.36 -7.30
C VAL A 28 4.04 12.26 -7.58
N SER A 29 4.23 13.57 -7.41
CA SER A 29 3.22 14.58 -7.76
C SER A 29 3.86 15.70 -8.57
N LEU A 30 3.23 16.04 -9.69
CA LEU A 30 3.63 17.11 -10.61
C LEU A 30 2.51 18.14 -10.71
N PHE A 31 2.88 19.41 -10.56
CA PHE A 31 1.96 20.54 -10.64
C PHE A 31 2.49 21.54 -11.67
N LYS A 32 1.63 21.97 -12.58
CA LYS A 32 1.95 23.00 -13.57
C LYS A 32 0.85 24.05 -13.61
N ASN A 33 1.22 25.29 -13.37
CA ASN A 33 0.35 26.45 -13.57
C ASN A 33 0.55 26.99 -14.98
N PHE A 34 -0.57 27.22 -15.67
CA PHE A 34 -0.66 27.93 -16.92
C PHE A 34 -1.37 29.25 -16.65
N THR A 35 -0.66 30.36 -16.80
CA THR A 35 -1.27 31.69 -16.73
C THR A 35 -2.19 31.87 -17.94
N VAL A 36 -3.46 32.16 -17.69
CA VAL A 36 -4.46 32.39 -18.75
C VAL A 36 -4.65 33.90 -18.96
N THR A 37 -4.76 34.65 -17.87
CA THR A 37 -4.79 36.13 -17.87
C THR A 37 -3.90 36.65 -16.74
N GLU A 38 -3.83 37.98 -16.58
CA GLU A 38 -3.12 38.62 -15.46
C GLU A 38 -3.69 38.23 -14.08
N SER A 39 -4.96 37.84 -14.02
CA SER A 39 -5.66 37.49 -12.78
C SER A 39 -6.10 36.02 -12.70
N SER A 40 -5.91 35.21 -13.74
CA SER A 40 -6.39 33.82 -13.75
C SER A 40 -5.36 32.81 -14.24
N LEU A 41 -5.41 31.61 -13.66
CA LEU A 41 -4.54 30.51 -14.02
C LEU A 41 -5.27 29.16 -13.99
N VAL A 42 -4.81 28.26 -14.84
CA VAL A 42 -5.21 26.86 -14.86
C VAL A 42 -4.08 26.05 -14.26
N GLN A 43 -4.35 25.29 -13.21
CA GLN A 43 -3.41 24.35 -12.63
C GLN A 43 -3.73 22.93 -13.10
N PHE A 44 -2.76 22.31 -13.77
CA PHE A 44 -2.75 20.89 -14.05
C PHE A 44 -2.00 20.15 -12.95
N ARG A 45 -2.56 19.03 -12.49
CA ARG A 45 -1.95 18.13 -11.51
C ARG A 45 -1.91 16.72 -12.08
N ALA A 46 -0.77 16.07 -11.94
CA ALA A 46 -0.61 14.65 -12.18
C ALA A 46 0.02 14.01 -10.95
N GLU A 47 -0.61 12.96 -10.43
CA GLU A 47 -0.16 12.22 -9.26
C GLU A 47 -0.02 10.74 -9.62
N ALA A 48 1.05 10.12 -9.16
CA ALA A 48 1.35 8.71 -9.34
C ALA A 48 1.66 8.09 -7.98
N PHE A 49 0.74 7.28 -7.48
CA PHE A 49 0.97 6.43 -6.32
C PHE A 49 1.60 5.12 -6.77
N ASN A 50 2.60 4.63 -6.04
CA ASN A 50 3.44 3.51 -6.49
C ASN A 50 3.98 3.75 -7.91
N ALA A 51 4.65 4.89 -8.12
CA ALA A 51 5.15 5.35 -9.41
C ALA A 51 6.06 4.31 -10.11
N LEU A 52 6.86 3.59 -9.33
CA LEU A 52 7.72 2.50 -9.82
C LEU A 52 6.99 1.18 -10.04
N ASN A 53 5.71 1.09 -9.69
CA ASN A 53 4.87 -0.11 -9.76
C ASN A 53 5.51 -1.32 -9.05
N HIS A 54 6.10 -1.08 -7.88
CA HIS A 54 6.68 -2.13 -7.04
C HIS A 54 5.56 -2.93 -6.36
N ALA A 55 5.64 -4.26 -6.44
CA ALA A 55 4.68 -5.14 -5.77
C ALA A 55 4.99 -5.17 -4.27
N ASN A 56 4.14 -4.52 -3.47
CA ASN A 56 4.22 -4.56 -2.01
C ASN A 56 3.30 -5.65 -1.48
N PHE A 57 3.87 -6.79 -1.12
CA PHE A 57 3.12 -7.92 -0.60
C PHE A 57 2.61 -7.66 0.82
N MET A 58 1.38 -8.10 1.11
CA MET A 58 0.80 -8.01 2.45
C MET A 58 1.38 -9.08 3.38
N LEU A 59 0.99 -9.04 4.64
CA LEU A 59 1.36 -10.07 5.60
C LEU A 59 0.78 -11.43 5.21
N PRO A 60 1.45 -12.54 5.57
CA PRO A 60 0.91 -13.87 5.40
C PRO A 60 -0.32 -14.10 6.30
N GLU A 61 -1.17 -15.04 5.90
CA GLU A 61 -2.29 -15.51 6.73
C GLU A 61 -1.77 -16.00 8.08
N ASN A 62 -2.32 -15.43 9.17
CA ASN A 62 -1.83 -15.61 10.52
C ASN A 62 -2.75 -16.48 11.38
N ASP A 63 -3.89 -16.91 10.86
CA ASP A 63 -4.70 -17.96 11.48
C ASP A 63 -4.08 -19.34 11.26
N ILE A 64 -3.56 -19.94 12.32
CA ILE A 64 -2.97 -21.29 12.29
C ILE A 64 -3.96 -22.39 11.92
N ALA A 65 -5.27 -22.13 12.03
CA ALA A 65 -6.32 -23.05 11.61
C ALA A 65 -6.70 -22.91 10.13
N SER A 66 -6.23 -21.86 9.44
CA SER A 66 -6.47 -21.66 8.02
C SER A 66 -5.61 -22.62 7.16
N PRO A 67 -6.17 -23.22 6.09
CA PRO A 67 -5.39 -23.99 5.13
C PRO A 67 -4.37 -23.14 4.35
N GLU A 68 -4.51 -21.82 4.37
CA GLU A 68 -3.59 -20.85 3.78
C GLU A 68 -2.55 -20.33 4.78
N PHE A 69 -2.48 -20.86 6.01
CA PHE A 69 -1.54 -20.40 7.04
C PHE A 69 -0.11 -20.23 6.51
N GLY A 70 0.47 -19.06 6.74
CA GLY A 70 1.82 -18.72 6.30
C GLY A 70 1.94 -18.33 4.82
N GLN A 71 0.86 -18.39 4.03
CA GLN A 71 0.84 -17.96 2.63
C GLN A 71 0.52 -16.47 2.52
N ILE A 72 1.12 -15.80 1.53
CA ILE A 72 0.80 -14.42 1.19
C ILE A 72 -0.13 -14.42 -0.02
N LEU A 73 -1.35 -13.93 0.18
CA LEU A 73 -2.41 -14.00 -0.83
C LEU A 73 -2.72 -12.64 -1.46
N GLN A 74 -2.18 -11.56 -0.90
CA GLN A 74 -2.53 -10.20 -1.29
C GLN A 74 -1.29 -9.33 -1.47
N ALA A 75 -1.44 -8.33 -2.33
CA ALA A 75 -0.51 -7.23 -2.47
C ALA A 75 -1.27 -5.92 -2.36
N ALA A 76 -0.58 -4.87 -1.90
CA ALA A 76 -1.07 -3.51 -1.92
C ALA A 76 -1.41 -3.08 -3.37
N PRO A 77 -2.20 -2.00 -3.55
CA PRO A 77 -2.62 -1.56 -4.87
C PRO A 77 -1.43 -1.36 -5.84
N PRO A 78 -1.62 -1.71 -7.12
CA PRO A 78 -0.65 -1.41 -8.16
C PRO A 78 -0.58 0.10 -8.39
N ARG A 79 0.29 0.53 -9.32
CA ARG A 79 0.40 1.95 -9.66
C ARG A 79 -0.95 2.57 -9.99
N LEU A 80 -1.23 3.70 -9.34
CA LEU A 80 -2.44 4.47 -9.54
C LEU A 80 -2.08 5.88 -10.02
N LEU A 81 -2.63 6.27 -11.17
CA LEU A 81 -2.43 7.59 -11.76
C LEU A 81 -3.70 8.43 -11.59
N GLN A 82 -3.53 9.67 -11.12
CA GLN A 82 -4.60 10.64 -11.00
C GLN A 82 -4.22 11.92 -11.74
N PHE A 83 -5.23 12.50 -12.40
CA PHE A 83 -5.09 13.76 -13.10
C PHE A 83 -6.19 14.70 -12.63
N ALA A 84 -5.83 15.96 -12.41
CA ALA A 84 -6.79 16.99 -12.05
C ALA A 84 -6.48 18.30 -12.78
N LEU A 85 -7.56 19.02 -13.09
CA LEU A 85 -7.49 20.37 -13.63
C LEU A 85 -8.26 21.30 -12.69
N LYS A 86 -7.62 22.41 -12.31
CA LYS A 86 -8.24 23.42 -11.46
C LYS A 86 -8.12 24.79 -12.12
N PHE A 87 -9.24 25.46 -12.32
CA PHE A 87 -9.27 26.87 -12.70
C PHE A 87 -9.27 27.75 -11.46
N ILE A 88 -8.46 28.81 -11.47
CA ILE A 88 -8.28 29.78 -10.38
C ILE A 88 -8.44 31.18 -10.98
N PHE A 89 -9.28 32.00 -10.37
CA PHE A 89 -9.69 33.32 -10.84
C PHE A 89 -9.68 34.35 -9.71
#